data_AF-A0AAV2SCF8-F1
#
_entry.id   AF-A0AAV2SCF8-F1
#
_cell.length_a   1.000
_cell.length_b   1.000
_cell.length_c   1.000
_cell.angle_alpha   90.00
_cell.angle_beta   90.00
_cell.angle_gamma   90.00
#
_symmetry.space_group_name_H-M   'P 1'
#
loop_
_entity.id
_entity.type
_entity.pdbx_description
1 polymer ?
#
loop_
_entity_poly.entity_id
_entity_poly.type
_entity_poly.pdbx_seq_one_letter_code
_entity_poly.pdbx_strand_id
1 'polypeptide(L)'
;ERRKFGPFGWNRPYPFNTGDLTISVYVLYNYLEANAKVPWEDLRYLFGEIMYGGHITDDWDRRLCRTYLEEFLHPDQLDGELLLAPGFPTPPNLDYNGYHQYIDQVLPPESPYLYGLHPNAEIGFLSVTSEHLFKTVFELQPRD
;
A
#
# COMPACT_ATOMS: atom_id res chain seq x y z
N GLU A 1 -5.26 -0.63 -1.16
CA GLU A 1 -5.82 -1.05 0.15
C GLU A 1 -6.35 0.07 1.03
N ARG A 2 -5.54 1.04 1.51
CA ARG A 2 -6.00 2.12 2.42
C ARG A 2 -7.29 2.85 2.01
N ARG A 3 -7.57 2.97 0.71
CA ARG A 3 -8.82 3.55 0.17
C ARG A 3 -10.09 2.89 0.72
N LYS A 4 -10.05 1.62 1.15
CA LYS A 4 -11.17 0.90 1.78
C LYS A 4 -11.64 1.58 3.08
N PHE A 5 -10.75 2.27 3.79
CA PHE A 5 -11.01 2.86 5.11
C PHE A 5 -11.45 4.34 5.04
N GLY A 6 -11.87 4.82 3.86
CA GLY A 6 -12.35 6.18 3.67
C GLY A 6 -11.34 7.24 4.17
N PRO A 7 -11.81 8.30 4.87
CA PRO A 7 -10.96 9.37 5.39
C PRO A 7 -9.86 8.94 6.36
N PHE A 8 -10.00 7.78 7.04
CA PHE A 8 -8.91 7.26 7.88
C PHE A 8 -7.74 6.73 7.05
N GLY A 9 -8.03 6.24 5.85
CA GLY A 9 -7.02 5.77 4.91
C GLY A 9 -6.38 6.90 4.12
N TRP A 10 -7.21 7.69 3.44
CA TRP A 10 -6.84 8.86 2.64
C TRP A 10 -7.95 9.90 2.75
N ASN A 11 -7.59 11.19 2.84
CA ASN A 11 -8.59 12.27 2.84
C ASN A 11 -9.39 12.30 1.54
N ARG A 12 -8.78 11.89 0.41
CA ARG A 12 -9.45 11.84 -0.91
C ARG A 12 -9.24 10.49 -1.63
N PRO A 13 -10.19 10.06 -2.48
CA PRO A 13 -10.06 8.83 -3.25
C PRO A 13 -9.18 9.03 -4.49
N TYR A 14 -7.86 8.87 -4.34
CA TYR A 14 -6.92 8.99 -5.45
C TYR A 14 -7.00 7.79 -6.43
N PRO A 15 -6.87 8.03 -7.75
CA PRO A 15 -7.00 7.01 -8.79
C PRO A 15 -5.69 6.25 -9.07
N PHE A 16 -5.00 5.81 -8.01
CA PHE A 16 -3.82 4.96 -8.16
C PHE A 16 -4.16 3.69 -8.92
N ASN A 17 -3.37 3.35 -9.93
CA ASN A 17 -3.65 2.26 -10.85
C ASN A 17 -2.40 1.43 -11.18
N THR A 18 -2.60 0.33 -11.91
CA THR A 18 -1.53 -0.61 -12.31
C THR A 18 -0.52 0.03 -13.26
N GLY A 19 -0.90 1.05 -14.01
CA GLY A 19 0.01 1.83 -14.85
C GLY A 19 1.05 2.57 -14.01
N ASP A 20 0.64 3.22 -12.91
CA ASP A 20 1.55 3.90 -11.98
C ASP A 20 2.61 2.91 -11.43
N LEU A 21 2.17 1.71 -11.04
CA LEU A 21 3.05 0.64 -10.56
C LEU A 21 4.00 0.16 -11.67
N THR A 22 3.48 -0.11 -12.86
CA THR A 22 4.26 -0.63 -13.99
C THR A 22 5.37 0.34 -14.37
N ILE A 23 5.06 1.63 -14.49
CA ILE A 23 6.06 2.65 -14.81
C ILE A 23 7.06 2.82 -13.64
N SER A 24 6.59 2.76 -12.38
CA SER A 24 7.49 2.83 -11.22
C SER A 24 8.50 1.68 -11.21
N VAL A 25 8.09 0.47 -11.61
CA VAL A 25 9.00 -0.69 -11.77
C VAL A 25 10.05 -0.43 -12.87
N TYR A 26 9.66 0.13 -14.02
CA TYR A 26 10.61 0.48 -15.07
C TYR A 26 11.59 1.58 -14.63
N VAL A 27 11.10 2.60 -13.94
CA VAL A 27 11.95 3.66 -13.36
C VAL A 27 12.93 3.08 -12.36
N LEU A 28 12.46 2.23 -11.44
CA LEU A 28 13.31 1.54 -10.47
C LEU A 28 14.43 0.76 -11.17
N TYR A 29 14.06 -0.11 -12.12
CA TYR A 29 15.01 -0.92 -12.86
C TYR A 29 16.08 -0.07 -13.55
N ASN A 30 15.67 0.96 -14.29
CA ASN A 30 16.61 1.83 -15.01
C ASN A 30 17.55 2.59 -14.06
N TYR A 31 17.06 3.05 -12.91
CA TYR A 31 17.88 3.76 -11.92
C TYR A 31 18.87 2.82 -11.23
N LEU A 32 18.48 1.57 -10.96
CA LEU A 32 19.38 0.58 -10.39
C LEU A 32 20.49 0.16 -11.38
N GLU A 33 20.16 -0.01 -12.66
CA GLU A 33 21.15 -0.35 -13.69
C GLU A 33 22.12 0.81 -13.98
N ALA A 34 21.65 2.05 -13.91
CA ALA A 34 22.46 3.23 -14.23
C ALA A 34 23.38 3.69 -13.09
N ASN A 35 23.19 3.21 -11.86
CA ASN A 35 23.90 3.71 -10.68
C ASN A 35 24.56 2.57 -9.90
N ALA A 36 25.85 2.75 -9.54
CA ALA A 36 26.59 1.76 -8.74
C ALA A 36 26.09 1.62 -7.29
N LYS A 37 25.32 2.58 -6.79
CA LYS A 37 24.67 2.57 -5.49
C LYS A 37 23.19 2.90 -5.66
N VAL A 38 22.34 2.32 -4.83
CA VAL A 38 20.90 2.58 -4.87
C VAL A 38 20.63 4.06 -4.54
N PRO A 39 20.02 4.85 -5.45
CA PRO A 39 19.74 6.26 -5.22
C PRO A 39 18.40 6.43 -4.47
N TRP A 40 18.39 6.12 -3.17
CA TRP A 40 17.17 6.07 -2.34
C TRP A 40 16.37 7.38 -2.31
N GLU A 41 17.04 8.53 -2.21
CA GLU A 41 16.38 9.84 -2.19
C GLU A 41 15.68 10.15 -3.51
N ASP A 42 16.36 9.88 -4.64
CA ASP A 42 15.80 10.08 -5.97
C ASP A 42 14.59 9.17 -6.20
N LEU A 43 14.68 7.89 -5.83
CA LEU A 43 13.56 6.94 -5.95
C LEU A 43 12.35 7.38 -5.12
N ARG A 44 12.57 7.80 -3.87
CA ARG A 44 11.50 8.31 -3.01
C ARG A 44 10.87 9.59 -3.59
N TYR A 45 11.68 10.49 -4.14
CA TYR A 45 11.17 11.69 -4.80
C TYR A 45 10.34 11.36 -6.04
N LEU A 46 10.87 10.52 -6.93
CA LEU A 46 10.18 10.11 -8.16
C LEU A 46 8.84 9.44 -7.84
N PHE A 47 8.82 8.48 -6.91
CA PHE A 47 7.59 7.76 -6.57
C PHE A 47 6.62 8.64 -5.79
N GLY A 48 7.12 9.43 -4.85
CA GLY A 48 6.31 10.19 -3.90
C GLY A 48 5.80 11.52 -4.41
N GLU A 49 6.54 12.20 -5.28
CA GLU A 49 6.16 13.51 -5.81
C GLU A 49 5.66 13.44 -7.26
N ILE A 50 6.18 12.50 -8.07
CA ILE A 50 5.85 12.41 -9.51
C ILE A 50 4.83 11.31 -9.78
N MET A 51 5.16 10.05 -9.48
CA MET A 51 4.35 8.89 -9.88
C MET A 51 3.03 8.83 -9.11
N TYR A 52 3.09 8.61 -7.80
CA TYR A 52 1.91 8.59 -6.94
C TYR A 52 1.55 10.01 -6.49
N GLY A 53 2.56 10.83 -6.20
CA GLY A 53 2.40 12.23 -5.78
C GLY A 53 1.62 13.11 -6.75
N GLY A 54 1.75 12.86 -8.06
CA GLY A 54 1.03 13.59 -9.10
C GLY A 54 -0.49 13.46 -8.99
N HIS A 55 -0.99 12.40 -8.36
CA HIS A 55 -2.42 12.22 -8.08
C HIS A 55 -2.88 12.88 -6.77
N ILE A 56 -1.95 13.09 -5.84
CA ILE A 56 -2.25 13.51 -4.47
C ILE A 56 -2.39 15.04 -4.41
N THR A 57 -3.60 15.48 -4.06
CA THR A 57 -3.96 16.91 -3.99
C THR A 57 -4.01 17.48 -2.58
N ASP A 58 -4.01 16.63 -1.55
CA ASP A 58 -4.07 17.04 -0.14
C ASP A 58 -2.69 16.96 0.50
N ASP A 59 -2.30 17.97 1.27
CA ASP A 59 -0.94 18.05 1.82
C ASP A 59 -0.68 17.02 2.94
N TRP A 60 -1.70 16.65 3.71
CA TRP A 60 -1.57 15.61 4.73
C TRP A 60 -1.45 14.23 4.10
N ASP A 61 -2.21 13.98 3.04
CA ASP A 61 -2.08 12.76 2.24
C ASP A 61 -0.70 12.71 1.54
N ARG A 62 -0.15 13.84 1.08
CA ARG A 62 1.20 13.88 0.51
C ARG A 62 2.27 13.55 1.55
N ARG A 63 2.14 14.10 2.76
CA ARG A 63 3.01 13.74 3.89
C ARG A 63 2.92 12.25 4.20
N LEU A 64 1.72 11.69 4.26
CA LEU A 64 1.50 10.25 4.48
C LEU A 64 2.21 9.40 3.43
N CYS A 65 2.04 9.74 2.14
CA CYS A 65 2.71 9.03 1.04
C CYS A 65 4.24 9.08 1.18
N ARG A 66 4.79 10.24 1.51
CA ARG A 66 6.23 10.39 1.75
C ARG A 66 6.71 9.51 2.91
N THR A 67 5.99 9.52 4.04
CA THR A 67 6.33 8.68 5.19
C THR A 67 6.32 7.19 4.85
N TYR A 68 5.38 6.73 4.02
CA TYR A 68 5.40 5.35 3.51
C TYR A 68 6.66 5.03 2.72
N LEU A 69 7.09 5.94 1.85
CA LEU A 69 8.29 5.75 1.05
C LEU A 69 9.55 5.83 1.89
N GLU A 70 9.57 6.65 2.94
CA GLU A 70 10.68 6.70 3.91
C GLU A 70 10.81 5.37 4.69
N GLU A 71 9.68 4.78 5.09
CA GLU A 71 9.64 3.51 5.83
C GLU A 71 10.00 2.30 4.96
N PHE A 72 9.61 2.30 3.68
CA PHE A 72 9.81 1.13 2.80
C PHE A 72 11.00 1.26 1.85
N LEU A 73 11.49 2.46 1.54
CA LEU A 73 12.62 2.67 0.63
C LEU A 73 13.79 3.35 1.37
N HIS A 74 14.47 2.56 2.21
CA HIS A 74 15.70 2.97 2.88
C HIS A 74 16.70 1.79 2.91
N PRO A 75 18.01 2.07 3.05
CA PRO A 75 19.06 1.05 2.94
C PRO A 75 18.90 -0.12 3.91
N ASP A 76 18.45 0.12 5.14
CA ASP A 76 18.36 -0.92 6.17
C ASP A 76 17.29 -1.99 5.87
N GLN A 77 16.40 -1.75 4.89
CA GLN A 77 15.48 -2.79 4.38
C GLN A 77 16.21 -3.97 3.75
N LEU A 78 17.44 -3.77 3.25
CA LEU A 78 18.21 -4.84 2.61
C LEU A 78 18.86 -5.79 3.63
N ASP A 79 18.90 -5.42 4.91
CA ASP A 79 19.54 -6.21 5.96
C ASP A 79 18.62 -7.33 6.49
N GLY A 80 17.33 -7.34 6.13
CA GLY A 80 16.39 -8.44 6.38
C GLY A 80 15.91 -8.58 7.84
N GLU A 81 16.27 -7.65 8.72
CA GLU A 81 15.89 -7.69 10.15
C GLU A 81 14.62 -6.87 10.47
N LEU A 82 14.08 -6.16 9.48
CA LEU A 82 12.94 -5.27 9.65
C LEU A 82 11.61 -5.99 9.45
N LEU A 83 10.55 -5.37 9.97
CA LEU A 83 9.18 -5.79 9.78
C LEU A 83 8.50 -4.83 8.81
N LEU A 84 7.94 -5.34 7.72
CA LEU A 84 7.11 -4.55 6.79
C LEU A 84 5.75 -4.19 7.41
N ALA A 85 5.26 -5.03 8.31
CA ALA A 85 4.09 -4.79 9.14
C ALA A 85 4.17 -5.63 10.42
N PRO A 86 3.33 -5.36 11.45
CA PRO A 86 3.27 -6.20 12.63
C PRO A 86 3.02 -7.67 12.27
N GLY A 87 3.98 -8.55 12.59
CA GLY A 87 3.91 -9.97 12.25
C GLY A 87 4.27 -10.33 10.81
N PHE A 88 4.79 -9.37 10.01
CA PHE A 88 5.23 -9.61 8.65
C PHE A 88 6.68 -9.13 8.44
N PRO A 89 7.68 -10.02 8.59
CA PRO A 89 9.08 -9.68 8.39
C PRO A 89 9.39 -9.37 6.92
N THR A 90 10.46 -8.61 6.70
CA THR A 90 10.99 -8.38 5.35
C THR A 90 11.48 -9.71 4.78
N PRO A 91 11.07 -10.09 3.55
CA PRO A 91 11.53 -11.33 2.94
C PRO A 91 13.05 -11.29 2.70
N PRO A 92 13.75 -12.44 2.80
CA PRO A 92 15.14 -12.53 2.36
C PRO A 92 15.22 -12.37 0.83
N ASN A 93 16.44 -12.28 0.30
CA ASN A 93 16.67 -12.26 -1.14
C ASN A 93 16.22 -13.59 -1.76
N LEU A 94 15.07 -13.56 -2.44
CA LEU A 94 14.44 -14.68 -3.12
C LEU A 94 14.33 -14.40 -4.63
N ASP A 95 14.09 -15.45 -5.40
CA ASP A 95 13.67 -15.31 -6.79
C ASP A 95 12.17 -14.98 -6.87
N TYR A 96 11.66 -14.71 -8.07
CA TYR A 96 10.26 -14.35 -8.28
C TYR A 96 9.29 -15.36 -7.66
N ASN A 97 9.54 -16.66 -7.88
CA ASN A 97 8.70 -17.73 -7.34
C ASN A 97 8.82 -17.84 -5.81
N GLY A 98 10.02 -17.64 -5.26
CA GLY A 98 10.25 -17.61 -3.83
C GLY A 98 9.49 -16.49 -3.13
N TYR A 99 9.42 -15.29 -3.71
CA TYR A 99 8.60 -14.21 -3.15
C TYR A 99 7.11 -14.56 -3.11
N HIS A 100 6.56 -15.21 -4.14
CA HIS A 100 5.17 -15.69 -4.11
C HIS A 100 4.94 -16.70 -2.98
N GLN A 101 5.81 -17.69 -2.85
CA GLN A 101 5.71 -18.68 -1.78
C GLN A 101 5.85 -18.06 -0.39
N TYR A 102 6.73 -17.06 -0.23
CA TYR A 102 6.89 -16.33 1.02
C TYR A 102 5.62 -15.57 1.39
N ILE A 103 5.04 -14.85 0.43
CA ILE A 103 3.78 -14.12 0.64
C ILE A 103 2.67 -15.09 1.05
N ASP A 104 2.50 -16.21 0.34
CA ASP A 104 1.46 -17.20 0.63
C ASP A 104 1.59 -17.83 2.04
N GLN A 105 2.82 -17.95 2.56
CA GLN A 105 3.08 -18.60 3.84
C GLN A 105 3.11 -17.64 5.03
N VAL A 106 3.63 -16.43 4.83
CA VAL A 106 4.02 -15.52 5.92
C VAL A 106 3.07 -14.32 6.03
N LEU A 107 2.39 -13.92 4.95
CA LEU A 107 1.49 -12.77 4.99
C LEU A 107 0.34 -13.03 5.96
N PRO A 108 0.18 -12.22 7.03
CA PRO A 108 -0.92 -12.37 7.96
C PRO A 108 -2.27 -12.01 7.29
N PRO A 109 -3.40 -12.46 7.87
CA PRO A 109 -4.73 -12.05 7.42
C PRO A 109 -4.86 -10.52 7.35
N GLU A 110 -5.60 -10.04 6.34
CA GLU A 110 -5.79 -8.60 6.13
C GLU A 110 -6.34 -7.92 7.40
N SER A 111 -5.67 -6.85 7.84
CA SER A 111 -6.07 -6.06 9.00
C SER A 111 -5.62 -4.60 8.80
N PRO A 112 -6.31 -3.60 9.39
CA PRO A 112 -5.85 -2.20 9.33
C PRO A 112 -4.39 -1.99 9.77
N TYR A 113 -3.90 -2.83 10.69
CA TYR A 113 -2.51 -2.80 11.16
C TYR A 113 -1.49 -2.95 10.03
N LEU A 114 -1.78 -3.76 9.00
CA LEU A 114 -0.89 -3.95 7.84
C LEU A 114 -0.72 -2.67 7.04
N TYR A 115 -1.65 -1.73 7.22
CA TYR A 115 -1.64 -0.43 6.58
C TYR A 115 -1.33 0.67 7.59
N GLY A 116 -0.74 0.39 8.75
CA GLY A 116 -0.44 1.41 9.76
C GLY A 116 -1.67 2.15 10.29
N LEU A 117 -2.84 1.51 10.25
CA LEU A 117 -4.09 2.04 10.79
C LEU A 117 -4.45 1.37 12.10
N HIS A 118 -5.16 2.11 12.95
CA HIS A 118 -5.74 1.56 14.17
C HIS A 118 -6.90 0.58 13.83
N PRO A 119 -7.08 -0.54 14.57
CA PRO A 119 -8.15 -1.53 14.30
C PRO A 119 -9.55 -0.95 14.20
N ASN A 120 -9.83 0.10 14.96
CA ASN A 120 -11.12 0.80 14.90
C ASN A 120 -11.49 1.29 13.49
N ALA A 121 -10.52 1.48 12.59
CA ALA A 121 -10.79 1.80 11.19
C ALA A 121 -11.61 0.69 10.50
N GLU A 122 -11.44 -0.57 10.91
CA GLU A 122 -12.20 -1.72 10.40
C GLU A 122 -13.67 -1.67 10.82
N ILE A 123 -13.98 -1.18 12.03
CA ILE A 123 -15.37 -1.11 12.54
C ILE A 123 -16.24 -0.27 11.60
N GLY A 124 -15.73 0.89 11.17
CA GLY A 124 -16.43 1.77 10.24
C GLY A 124 -16.64 1.12 8.87
N PHE A 125 -15.59 0.49 8.34
CA PHE A 125 -15.65 -0.25 7.08
C PHE A 125 -16.67 -1.39 7.13
N LEU A 126 -16.60 -2.26 8.14
CA LEU A 126 -17.49 -3.41 8.29
C LEU A 126 -18.94 -3.00 8.54
N SER A 127 -19.18 -1.94 9.31
CA SER A 127 -20.54 -1.41 9.52
C SER A 127 -21.18 -0.97 8.20
N VAL A 128 -20.47 -0.16 7.41
CA VAL A 128 -20.94 0.32 6.10
C VAL A 128 -21.15 -0.84 5.13
N THR A 129 -20.22 -1.80 5.07
CA THR A 129 -20.38 -3.00 4.23
C THR A 129 -21.60 -3.82 4.64
N SER A 130 -21.85 -3.97 5.94
CA SER A 130 -23.01 -4.71 6.47
C SER A 130 -24.32 -4.01 6.12
N GLU A 131 -24.39 -2.68 6.27
CA GLU A 131 -25.55 -1.88 5.86
C GLU A 131 -25.83 -2.00 4.36
N HIS A 132 -24.79 -1.92 3.52
CA HIS A 132 -24.93 -2.13 2.09
C HIS A 132 -25.44 -3.52 1.75
N LEU A 133 -24.90 -4.56 2.41
CA LEU A 133 -25.38 -5.94 2.24
C LEU A 133 -26.86 -6.06 2.59
N PHE A 134 -27.28 -5.55 3.75
CA PHE A 134 -28.69 -5.59 4.15
C PHE A 134 -29.59 -4.83 3.19
N LYS A 135 -29.15 -3.67 2.69
CA LYS A 135 -29.89 -2.91 1.69
C LYS A 135 -30.05 -3.69 0.39
N THR A 136 -28.99 -4.31 -0.12
CA THR A 136 -29.05 -5.14 -1.32
C THR A 136 -29.98 -6.34 -1.14
N VAL A 137 -29.93 -7.02 0.01
CA VAL A 137 -30.86 -8.12 0.32
C VAL A 137 -32.30 -7.64 0.35
N PHE A 138 -32.56 -6.48 0.96
CA PHE A 138 -33.89 -5.87 1.00
C PHE A 138 -34.40 -5.50 -0.40
N GLU A 139 -33.54 -4.97 -1.27
CA GLU A 139 -33.89 -4.64 -2.66
C GLU A 139 -34.21 -5.86 -3.52
N LEU A 140 -33.65 -7.04 -3.18
CA LEU A 140 -33.93 -8.31 -3.84
C LEU A 140 -35.23 -8.97 -3.35
N GLN A 141 -35.87 -8.44 -2.30
CA GLN A 141 -37.14 -8.97 -1.82
C GLN A 141 -38.20 -8.85 -2.92
N PRO A 142 -39.01 -9.91 -3.18
CA PRO A 142 -40.10 -9.85 -4.13
C PRO A 142 -41.04 -8.69 -3.78
N ARG A 143 -41.35 -7.86 -4.78
CA ARG A 143 -42.41 -6.86 -4.64
C ARG A 143 -43.73 -7.56 -4.93
N ASP A 144 -44.57 -7.68 -3.91
CA ASP A 144 -46.01 -7.90 -4.13
C ASP A 144 -46.65 -6.65 -4.76
#